data_AF-A0A7N2LRR8-F1
#
_entry.id   AF-A0A7N2LRR8-F1
#
_cell.length_a   1.000
_cell.length_b   1.000
_cell.length_c   1.000
_cell.angle_alpha   90.00
_cell.angle_beta   90.00
_cell.angle_gamma   90.00
#
_symmetry.space_group_name_H-M   'P 1'
#
loop_
_entity.id
_entity.type
_entity.pdbx_description
1 polymer ?
#
loop_
_entity_poly.entity_id
_entity_poly.type
_entity_poly.pdbx_seq_one_letter_code
_entity_poly.pdbx_strand_id
1 'polypeptide(L)'
;MAQAVEEWYKQMPIITRSYLTAAIVTTIGCSLDIISPYNLYLNPNLVIKQYQLWRLVTNFLYFRKMDLDFMFHMFFLARYCKLLEENSFRGRTADFFYMLLFGATVLTGIVLVGGMIPYLSESFAKIIFLSNSLTFMMVYVWSKQNPFIHMSFLGLFTFTAAYLPWVLLGFSVLVGASAWVDLLGMIAGHAYYFLEDVYPRMTGRRPLRTPSFIKALFADEPVVVARPGNVRFAAPAADDVLQG
;
A
#
# COMPACT_ATOMS: atom_id res chain seq x y z
N MET A 1 -5.77 4.31 29.38
CA MET A 1 -5.59 3.42 28.22
C MET A 1 -6.40 3.86 27.01
N ALA A 2 -7.71 4.16 27.13
CA ALA A 2 -8.52 4.64 26.01
C ALA A 2 -8.00 5.93 25.35
N GLN A 3 -7.56 6.92 26.15
CA GLN A 3 -7.01 8.19 25.64
C GLN A 3 -5.75 7.99 24.78
N ALA A 4 -4.85 7.09 25.17
CA ALA A 4 -3.63 6.82 24.40
C ALA A 4 -3.93 6.19 23.03
N VAL A 5 -4.94 5.33 22.96
CA VAL A 5 -5.39 4.71 21.70
C VAL A 5 -6.08 5.75 20.82
N GLU A 6 -6.90 6.62 21.41
CA GLU A 6 -7.57 7.71 20.70
C GLU A 6 -6.57 8.72 20.12
N GLU A 7 -5.57 9.13 20.89
CA GLU A 7 -4.49 10.00 20.43
C GLU A 7 -3.69 9.35 19.30
N TRP A 8 -3.31 8.07 19.46
CA TRP A 8 -2.61 7.31 18.42
C TRP A 8 -3.42 7.22 17.13
N TYR A 9 -4.73 6.99 17.23
CA TYR A 9 -5.65 6.90 16.10
C TYR A 9 -5.88 8.27 15.43
N LYS A 10 -5.98 9.35 16.21
CA LYS A 10 -6.09 10.72 15.70
C LYS A 10 -4.81 11.22 15.02
N GLN A 11 -3.65 10.73 15.45
CA GLN A 11 -2.37 11.01 14.80
C GLN A 11 -2.20 10.29 13.46
N MET A 12 -3.06 9.34 13.11
CA MET A 12 -2.97 8.69 11.81
C MET A 12 -3.49 9.58 10.70
N PRO A 13 -2.82 9.60 9.54
CA PRO A 13 -3.31 10.29 8.37
C PRO A 13 -4.60 9.64 7.83
N ILE A 14 -5.37 10.41 7.07
CA ILE A 14 -6.79 10.15 6.80
C ILE A 14 -6.99 8.81 6.07
N ILE A 15 -6.18 8.52 5.05
CA ILE A 15 -6.37 7.32 4.23
C ILE A 15 -6.02 6.09 5.06
N THR A 16 -4.85 6.09 5.71
CA THR A 16 -4.42 5.02 6.63
C THR A 16 -5.47 4.72 7.69
N ARG A 17 -6.00 5.77 8.33
CA ARG A 17 -7.03 5.66 9.36
C ARG A 17 -8.32 5.04 8.83
N SER A 18 -8.81 5.54 7.69
CA SER A 18 -10.03 5.03 7.06
C SER A 18 -9.89 3.57 6.63
N TYR A 19 -8.74 3.19 6.07
CA TYR A 19 -8.49 1.83 5.62
C TYR A 19 -8.38 0.85 6.80
N LEU A 20 -7.65 1.23 7.85
CA LEU A 20 -7.53 0.46 9.08
C LEU A 20 -8.90 0.22 9.73
N THR A 21 -9.71 1.27 9.86
CA THR A 21 -11.06 1.16 10.42
C THR A 21 -11.97 0.30 9.56
N ALA A 22 -11.96 0.50 8.25
CA ALA A 22 -12.77 -0.31 7.33
C ALA A 22 -12.37 -1.79 7.39
N ALA A 23 -11.07 -2.10 7.51
CA ALA A 23 -10.59 -3.48 7.63
C ALA A 23 -11.05 -4.16 8.93
N ILE A 24 -10.94 -3.45 10.05
CA ILE A 24 -11.39 -3.95 11.36
C ILE A 24 -12.91 -4.13 11.37
N VAL A 25 -13.67 -3.12 10.94
CA VAL A 25 -15.15 -3.15 10.90
C VAL A 25 -15.65 -4.27 10.01
N THR A 26 -15.05 -4.46 8.83
CA THR A 26 -15.45 -5.54 7.91
C THR A 26 -15.16 -6.91 8.51
N THR A 27 -14.01 -7.07 9.17
CA THR A 27 -13.61 -8.35 9.79
C THR A 27 -14.50 -8.70 10.99
N ILE A 28 -14.83 -7.72 11.84
CA ILE A 28 -15.77 -7.89 12.96
C ILE A 28 -17.18 -8.16 12.44
N GLY A 29 -17.64 -7.43 11.43
CA GLY A 29 -18.97 -7.61 10.83
C GLY A 29 -19.19 -9.02 10.27
N CYS A 30 -18.15 -9.65 9.74
CA CYS A 30 -18.21 -11.05 9.31
C CYS A 30 -18.12 -12.04 10.48
N SER A 31 -17.36 -11.70 11.51
CA SER A 31 -17.21 -12.56 12.71
C SER A 31 -18.49 -12.58 13.55
N LEU A 32 -19.32 -11.54 13.46
CA LEU A 32 -20.66 -11.48 14.04
C LEU A 32 -21.74 -12.08 13.13
N ASP A 33 -21.36 -12.69 12.00
CA ASP A 33 -22.25 -13.23 10.97
C ASP A 33 -23.29 -12.21 10.42
N ILE A 34 -23.06 -10.90 10.62
CA ILE A 34 -23.90 -9.83 10.05
C ILE A 34 -23.74 -9.80 8.52
N ILE A 35 -22.51 -10.04 8.06
CA ILE A 35 -22.17 -10.10 6.64
C ILE A 35 -21.61 -11.50 6.35
N SER A 36 -22.27 -12.24 5.47
CA SER A 36 -21.76 -13.54 5.05
C SER A 36 -20.41 -13.39 4.32
N PRO A 37 -19.35 -14.12 4.74
CA PRO A 37 -18.07 -14.16 4.03
C PRO A 37 -18.20 -14.54 2.55
N TYR A 38 -19.28 -15.25 2.19
CA TYR A 38 -19.61 -15.61 0.81
C TYR A 38 -20.00 -14.41 -0.08
N ASN A 39 -20.36 -13.27 0.49
CA ASN A 39 -20.60 -12.04 -0.28
C ASN A 39 -19.33 -11.24 -0.56
N LEU A 40 -18.24 -11.57 0.12
CA LEU A 40 -16.99 -10.81 0.10
C LEU A 40 -15.89 -11.50 -0.71
N TYR A 41 -15.97 -12.82 -0.92
CA TYR A 41 -14.96 -13.51 -1.71
C TYR A 41 -14.95 -13.07 -3.16
N LEU A 42 -13.74 -12.99 -3.70
CA LEU A 42 -13.51 -12.72 -5.11
C LEU A 42 -13.81 -13.98 -5.93
N ASN A 43 -14.91 -13.96 -6.70
CA ASN A 43 -15.18 -14.98 -7.70
C ASN A 43 -14.98 -14.39 -9.10
N PRO A 44 -13.95 -14.83 -9.86
CA PRO A 44 -13.67 -14.30 -11.19
C PRO A 44 -14.87 -14.42 -12.14
N ASN A 45 -15.61 -15.53 -12.07
CA ASN A 45 -16.76 -15.76 -12.93
C ASN A 45 -17.93 -14.83 -12.61
N LEU A 46 -18.20 -14.56 -11.32
CA LEU A 46 -19.30 -13.67 -10.92
C LEU A 46 -18.96 -12.21 -11.18
N VAL A 47 -17.71 -11.80 -11.00
CA VAL A 47 -17.29 -10.42 -11.28
C VAL A 47 -17.38 -10.11 -12.77
N ILE A 48 -16.88 -11.01 -13.64
CA ILE A 48 -16.87 -10.78 -15.09
C ILE A 48 -18.26 -10.96 -15.69
N LYS A 49 -19.02 -11.99 -15.29
CA LYS A 49 -20.32 -12.29 -15.90
C LYS A 49 -21.49 -11.52 -15.29
N GLN A 50 -21.40 -11.09 -14.02
CA GLN A 50 -22.50 -10.43 -13.30
C GLN A 50 -22.17 -9.01 -12.82
N TYR A 51 -21.02 -8.44 -13.20
CA TYR A 51 -20.62 -7.05 -12.90
C TYR A 51 -20.74 -6.65 -11.41
N GLN A 52 -20.45 -7.58 -10.49
CA GLN A 52 -20.52 -7.31 -9.05
C GLN A 52 -19.28 -6.54 -8.57
N LEU A 53 -19.19 -5.25 -8.92
CA LEU A 53 -18.02 -4.39 -8.67
C LEU A 53 -17.71 -4.19 -7.17
N TRP A 54 -18.71 -4.29 -6.28
CA TRP A 54 -18.49 -4.14 -4.84
C TRP A 54 -17.54 -5.22 -4.30
N ARG A 55 -17.57 -6.44 -4.85
CA ARG A 55 -16.67 -7.54 -4.46
C ARG A 55 -15.20 -7.22 -4.70
N LEU A 56 -14.91 -6.37 -5.69
CA LEU A 56 -13.54 -5.95 -5.98
C LEU A 56 -12.97 -5.14 -4.83
N VAL A 57 -13.78 -4.28 -4.20
CA VAL A 57 -13.32 -3.41 -3.11
C VAL A 57 -13.35 -4.15 -1.77
N THR A 58 -14.45 -4.82 -1.47
CA THR A 58 -14.66 -5.45 -0.16
C THR A 58 -13.69 -6.59 0.13
N ASN A 59 -13.18 -7.24 -0.91
CA ASN A 59 -12.19 -8.30 -0.83
C ASN A 59 -10.82 -7.84 -0.26
N PHE A 60 -10.47 -6.56 -0.44
CA PHE A 60 -9.24 -5.99 0.13
C PHE A 60 -9.42 -5.55 1.59
N LEU A 61 -10.66 -5.40 2.05
CA LEU A 61 -10.97 -4.97 3.41
C LEU A 61 -11.10 -6.14 4.38
N TYR A 62 -11.41 -7.34 3.89
CA TYR A 62 -11.64 -8.50 4.73
C TYR A 62 -10.41 -9.39 4.87
N PHE A 63 -10.04 -9.73 6.12
CA PHE A 63 -8.84 -10.51 6.43
C PHE A 63 -9.16 -11.95 6.94
N ARG A 64 -10.28 -12.54 6.48
CA ARG A 64 -10.68 -13.95 6.68
C ARG A 64 -10.93 -14.43 8.11
N LYS A 65 -9.95 -14.44 9.00
CA LYS A 65 -10.07 -14.95 10.38
C LYS A 65 -9.30 -14.06 11.34
N MET A 66 -9.85 -13.83 12.52
CA MET A 66 -9.14 -13.13 13.61
C MET A 66 -8.17 -14.08 14.32
N ASP A 67 -7.11 -14.46 13.63
CA ASP A 67 -6.01 -15.26 14.16
C ASP A 67 -4.74 -14.40 14.37
N LEU A 68 -3.65 -15.00 14.84
CA LEU A 68 -2.36 -14.33 15.01
C LEU A 68 -1.86 -13.73 13.69
N ASP A 69 -2.09 -14.41 12.56
CA ASP A 69 -1.81 -13.92 11.21
C ASP A 69 -2.45 -12.55 10.93
N PHE A 70 -3.74 -12.41 11.25
CA PHE A 70 -4.50 -11.18 11.08
C PHE A 70 -3.91 -10.04 11.91
N MET A 71 -3.54 -10.32 13.15
CA MET A 71 -2.98 -9.30 14.04
C MET A 71 -1.66 -8.75 13.50
N PHE A 72 -0.79 -9.60 12.97
CA PHE A 72 0.46 -9.17 12.34
C PHE A 72 0.22 -8.41 11.03
N HIS A 73 -0.66 -8.90 10.17
CA HIS A 73 -1.04 -8.20 8.95
C HIS A 73 -1.65 -6.83 9.24
N MET A 74 -2.49 -6.71 10.26
CA MET A 74 -3.07 -5.44 10.68
C MET A 74 -2.01 -4.49 11.25
N PHE A 75 -1.05 -5.01 12.01
CA PHE A 75 0.09 -4.23 12.50
C PHE A 75 0.94 -3.69 11.35
N PHE A 76 1.29 -4.54 10.37
CA PHE A 76 2.04 -4.11 9.20
C PHE A 76 1.25 -3.11 8.37
N LEU A 77 -0.05 -3.34 8.19
CA LEU A 77 -0.94 -2.42 7.51
C LEU A 77 -0.89 -1.04 8.17
N ALA A 78 -1.19 -0.95 9.46
CA ALA A 78 -1.20 0.31 10.19
C ALA A 78 0.17 1.02 10.16
N ARG A 79 1.25 0.28 10.37
CA ARG A 79 2.62 0.83 10.41
C ARG A 79 3.07 1.34 9.05
N TYR A 80 2.96 0.53 7.99
CA TYR A 80 3.54 0.87 6.69
C TYR A 80 2.64 1.79 5.87
N CYS A 81 1.31 1.72 6.02
CA CYS A 81 0.41 2.75 5.46
C CYS A 81 0.77 4.12 6.01
N LYS A 82 0.89 4.24 7.34
CA LYS A 82 1.27 5.49 8.00
C LYS A 82 2.62 5.99 7.50
N LEU A 83 3.64 5.12 7.45
CA LEU A 83 4.98 5.49 6.99
C LEU A 83 5.01 5.92 5.52
N LEU A 84 4.19 5.32 4.65
CA LEU A 84 4.07 5.72 3.24
C LEU A 84 3.36 7.05 3.09
N GLU A 85 2.23 7.24 3.77
CA GLU A 85 1.42 8.46 3.67
C GLU A 85 2.13 9.67 4.28
N GLU A 86 2.85 9.49 5.40
CA GLU A 86 3.56 10.58 6.10
C GLU A 86 4.94 10.91 5.50
N ASN A 87 5.71 9.90 5.06
CA ASN A 87 7.08 10.13 4.60
C ASN A 87 7.15 10.24 3.07
N SER A 88 6.68 9.21 2.36
CA SER A 88 6.84 9.12 0.90
C SER A 88 5.85 10.00 0.14
N PHE A 89 4.61 10.07 0.62
CA PHE A 89 3.49 10.78 -0.02
C PHE A 89 3.02 12.00 0.78
N ARG A 90 3.91 12.62 1.56
CA ARG A 90 3.58 13.80 2.37
C ARG A 90 2.97 14.91 1.52
N GLY A 91 1.74 15.33 1.85
CA GLY A 91 0.99 16.35 1.10
C GLY A 91 0.51 15.90 -0.30
N ARG A 92 0.62 14.62 -0.63
CA ARG A 92 0.19 14.00 -1.90
C ARG A 92 -0.67 12.76 -1.62
N THR A 93 -1.68 12.92 -0.77
CA THR A 93 -2.64 11.86 -0.38
C THR A 93 -3.31 11.23 -1.60
N ALA A 94 -3.62 12.03 -2.63
CA ALA A 94 -4.13 11.54 -3.91
C ALA A 94 -3.21 10.52 -4.60
N ASP A 95 -1.90 10.73 -4.56
CA ASP A 95 -0.91 9.83 -5.17
C ASP A 95 -0.81 8.51 -4.35
N PHE A 96 -0.92 8.58 -3.02
CA PHE A 96 -0.99 7.41 -2.15
C PHE A 96 -2.25 6.57 -2.41
N PHE A 97 -3.42 7.22 -2.49
CA PHE A 97 -4.67 6.53 -2.82
C PHE A 97 -4.60 5.88 -4.21
N TYR A 98 -4.00 6.57 -5.18
CA TYR A 98 -3.82 6.03 -6.52
C TYR A 98 -2.89 4.81 -6.54
N MET A 99 -1.83 4.80 -5.73
CA MET A 99 -0.99 3.60 -5.54
C MET A 99 -1.80 2.42 -4.99
N LEU A 100 -2.68 2.64 -4.01
CA LEU A 100 -3.56 1.59 -3.49
C LEU A 100 -4.51 1.06 -4.56
N LEU A 101 -5.12 1.96 -5.35
CA LEU A 101 -5.98 1.58 -6.46
C LEU A 101 -5.21 0.81 -7.53
N PHE A 102 -4.01 1.26 -7.90
CA PHE A 102 -3.15 0.55 -8.84
C PHE A 102 -2.85 -0.86 -8.34
N GLY A 103 -2.45 -1.00 -7.07
CA GLY A 103 -2.25 -2.29 -6.42
C GLY A 103 -3.48 -3.19 -6.52
N ALA A 104 -4.64 -2.66 -6.15
CA ALA A 104 -5.91 -3.38 -6.21
C ALA A 104 -6.23 -3.83 -7.64
N THR A 105 -6.04 -2.97 -8.64
CA THR A 105 -6.29 -3.31 -10.05
C THR A 105 -5.34 -4.37 -10.59
N VAL A 106 -4.03 -4.28 -10.27
CA VAL A 106 -3.03 -5.25 -10.70
C VAL A 106 -3.30 -6.61 -10.06
N LEU A 107 -3.51 -6.66 -8.74
CA LEU A 107 -3.79 -7.91 -8.02
C LEU A 107 -5.09 -8.55 -8.52
N THR A 108 -6.15 -7.76 -8.69
CA THR A 108 -7.41 -8.24 -9.27
C THR A 108 -7.19 -8.75 -10.68
N GLY A 109 -6.46 -8.03 -11.52
CA GLY A 109 -6.15 -8.44 -12.89
C GLY A 109 -5.38 -9.75 -12.94
N ILE A 110 -4.38 -9.95 -12.07
CA ILE A 110 -3.63 -11.20 -11.97
C ILE A 110 -4.56 -12.36 -11.62
N VAL A 111 -5.47 -12.19 -10.65
CA VAL A 111 -6.38 -13.26 -10.22
C VAL A 111 -7.46 -13.53 -11.26
N LEU A 112 -7.99 -12.51 -11.93
CA LEU A 112 -8.98 -12.67 -13.00
C LEU A 112 -8.37 -13.37 -14.22
N VAL A 113 -7.20 -12.93 -14.68
CA VAL A 113 -6.50 -13.54 -15.82
C VAL A 113 -6.01 -14.94 -15.45
N GLY A 114 -5.44 -15.11 -14.26
CA GLY A 114 -4.99 -16.41 -13.75
C GLY A 114 -6.14 -17.42 -13.58
N GLY A 115 -7.32 -16.94 -13.19
CA GLY A 115 -8.54 -17.75 -13.08
C GLY A 115 -9.16 -18.16 -14.42
N MET A 116 -8.82 -17.50 -15.53
CA MET A 116 -9.27 -17.91 -16.87
C MET A 116 -8.41 -19.03 -17.47
N ILE A 117 -7.22 -19.28 -16.92
CA ILE A 117 -6.31 -20.31 -17.43
C ILE A 117 -6.60 -21.64 -16.69
N PRO A 118 -7.07 -22.69 -17.39
CA PRO A 118 -7.57 -23.91 -16.74
C PRO A 118 -6.53 -24.61 -15.85
N TYR A 119 -5.24 -24.55 -16.18
CA TYR A 119 -4.16 -25.14 -15.39
C TYR A 119 -3.76 -24.34 -14.14
N LEU A 120 -3.96 -23.03 -14.14
CA LEU A 120 -3.66 -22.17 -12.97
C LEU A 120 -4.90 -21.89 -12.12
N SER A 121 -6.10 -22.12 -12.66
CA SER A 121 -7.38 -21.83 -12.01
C SER A 121 -7.53 -22.52 -10.66
N GLU A 122 -7.00 -23.73 -10.45
CA GLU A 122 -7.11 -24.42 -9.15
C GLU A 122 -6.31 -23.72 -8.04
N SER A 123 -5.13 -23.20 -8.38
CA SER A 123 -4.28 -22.44 -7.45
C SER A 123 -4.85 -21.06 -7.18
N PHE A 124 -5.42 -20.39 -8.19
CA PHE A 124 -6.06 -19.09 -8.03
C PHE A 124 -7.44 -19.17 -7.36
N ALA A 125 -8.18 -20.27 -7.51
CA ALA A 125 -9.46 -20.48 -6.81
C ALA A 125 -9.28 -20.59 -5.28
N LYS A 126 -8.07 -20.96 -4.82
CA LYS A 126 -7.70 -20.93 -3.40
C LYS A 126 -7.39 -19.52 -2.89
N ILE A 127 -7.17 -18.54 -3.77
CA ILE A 127 -6.92 -17.15 -3.43
C ILE A 127 -8.26 -16.43 -3.33
N ILE A 128 -8.82 -16.47 -2.12
CA ILE A 128 -10.17 -15.98 -1.85
C ILE A 128 -10.15 -14.49 -1.48
N PHE A 129 -9.05 -14.01 -0.86
CA PHE A 129 -8.88 -12.65 -0.33
C PHE A 129 -7.51 -12.07 -0.69
N LEU A 130 -7.47 -10.79 -1.10
CA LEU A 130 -6.26 -10.09 -1.58
C LEU A 130 -5.78 -8.99 -0.62
N SER A 131 -6.44 -8.88 0.54
CA SER A 131 -6.09 -7.97 1.63
C SER A 131 -4.62 -8.13 2.09
N ASN A 132 -4.18 -9.37 2.35
CA ASN A 132 -2.79 -9.67 2.69
C ASN A 132 -1.81 -9.25 1.57
N SER A 133 -2.14 -9.56 0.31
CA SER A 133 -1.33 -9.15 -0.86
C SER A 133 -1.15 -7.64 -0.92
N LEU A 134 -2.21 -6.86 -0.69
CA LEU A 134 -2.13 -5.40 -0.72
C LEU A 134 -1.23 -4.87 0.40
N THR A 135 -1.30 -5.45 1.59
CA THR A 135 -0.37 -5.15 2.69
C THR A 135 1.08 -5.42 2.31
N PHE A 136 1.36 -6.58 1.72
CA PHE A 136 2.70 -6.92 1.22
C PHE A 136 3.19 -6.00 0.11
N MET A 137 2.30 -5.56 -0.78
CA MET A 137 2.63 -4.57 -1.80
C MET A 137 3.12 -3.26 -1.16
N MET A 138 2.42 -2.75 -0.15
CA MET A 138 2.80 -1.51 0.53
C MET A 138 4.13 -1.66 1.27
N VAL A 139 4.30 -2.75 2.01
CA VAL A 139 5.58 -3.10 2.64
C VAL A 139 6.71 -3.10 1.62
N TYR A 140 6.46 -3.72 0.45
CA TYR A 140 7.43 -3.81 -0.63
C TYR A 140 7.80 -2.43 -1.17
N VAL A 141 6.82 -1.61 -1.56
CA VAL A 141 7.08 -0.27 -2.11
C VAL A 141 7.86 0.57 -1.11
N TRP A 142 7.46 0.55 0.16
CA TRP A 142 8.15 1.29 1.21
C TRP A 142 9.60 0.81 1.40
N SER A 143 9.83 -0.51 1.38
CA SER A 143 11.17 -1.10 1.51
C SER A 143 12.13 -0.64 0.42
N LYS A 144 11.62 -0.48 -0.81
CA LYS A 144 12.41 -0.07 -1.98
C LYS A 144 12.67 1.42 -2.03
N GLN A 145 11.77 2.22 -1.46
CA GLN A 145 11.98 3.66 -1.30
C GLN A 145 13.00 3.98 -0.20
N ASN A 146 13.10 3.14 0.84
CA ASN A 146 13.94 3.40 2.01
C ASN A 146 14.98 2.29 2.29
N PRO A 147 15.79 1.85 1.31
CA PRO A 147 16.57 0.61 1.40
C PRO A 147 17.67 0.62 2.47
N PHE A 148 18.17 1.81 2.86
CA PHE A 148 19.27 1.97 3.81
C PHE A 148 18.81 2.11 5.27
N ILE A 149 17.50 2.16 5.54
CA ILE A 149 17.01 2.27 6.91
C ILE A 149 17.15 0.91 7.61
N HIS A 150 17.82 0.90 8.76
CA HIS A 150 17.91 -0.29 9.60
C HIS A 150 16.66 -0.43 10.48
N MET A 151 16.11 -1.64 10.55
CA MET A 151 14.92 -1.97 11.32
C MET A 151 15.14 -3.24 12.11
N SER A 152 14.45 -3.32 13.26
CA SER A 152 14.41 -4.53 14.07
C SER A 152 13.06 -5.21 13.90
N PHE A 153 13.06 -6.53 13.63
CA PHE A 153 11.83 -7.33 13.64
C PHE A 153 11.60 -7.81 15.07
N LEU A 154 10.52 -7.33 15.70
CA LEU A 154 10.14 -7.68 17.08
C LEU A 154 11.25 -7.46 18.13
N GLY A 155 12.25 -6.62 17.82
CA GLY A 155 13.41 -6.40 18.67
C GLY A 155 14.44 -7.54 18.69
N LEU A 156 14.25 -8.59 17.90
CA LEU A 156 15.07 -9.81 17.93
C LEU A 156 16.34 -9.69 17.07
N PHE A 157 16.19 -9.22 15.83
CA PHE A 157 17.29 -9.06 14.89
C PHE A 157 17.11 -7.80 14.06
N THR A 158 18.24 -7.13 13.77
CA THR A 158 18.31 -5.93 12.93
C THR A 158 18.63 -6.31 11.49
N PHE A 159 17.93 -5.70 10.54
CA PHE A 159 18.15 -5.88 9.10
C PHE A 159 17.82 -4.58 8.37
N THR A 160 18.22 -4.46 7.10
CA THR A 160 17.89 -3.29 6.29
C THR A 160 16.49 -3.39 5.72
N ALA A 161 15.82 -2.25 5.52
CA ALA A 161 14.46 -2.18 4.99
C ALA A 161 14.29 -3.02 3.73
N ALA A 162 15.29 -3.06 2.85
CA ALA A 162 15.27 -3.80 1.60
C ALA A 162 14.93 -5.29 1.75
N TYR A 163 15.26 -5.91 2.89
CA TYR A 163 14.95 -7.31 3.19
C TYR A 163 13.61 -7.51 3.91
N LEU A 164 12.94 -6.43 4.29
CA LEU A 164 11.68 -6.47 5.03
C LEU A 164 10.61 -7.37 4.39
N PRO A 165 10.31 -7.26 3.09
CA PRO A 165 9.27 -8.10 2.50
C PRO A 165 9.60 -9.59 2.60
N TRP A 166 10.88 -9.95 2.49
CA TRP A 166 11.34 -11.33 2.60
C TRP A 166 11.29 -11.86 4.03
N VAL A 167 11.66 -11.03 5.01
CA VAL A 167 11.54 -11.38 6.43
C VAL A 167 10.07 -11.58 6.81
N LEU A 168 9.18 -10.68 6.36
CA LEU A 168 7.74 -10.82 6.61
C LEU A 168 7.13 -12.03 5.91
N LEU A 169 7.56 -12.34 4.68
CA LEU A 169 7.12 -13.53 3.96
C LEU A 169 7.52 -14.81 4.70
N GLY A 170 8.77 -14.89 5.17
CA GLY A 170 9.24 -16.02 5.97
C GLY A 170 8.46 -16.18 7.28
N PHE A 171 8.17 -15.06 7.96
CA PHE A 171 7.36 -15.07 9.16
C PHE A 171 5.90 -15.49 8.89
N SER A 172 5.30 -15.00 7.80
CA SER A 172 3.95 -15.37 7.36
C SER A 172 3.82 -16.88 7.13
N VAL A 173 4.82 -17.49 6.48
CA VAL A 173 4.89 -18.96 6.31
C VAL A 173 4.94 -19.68 7.65
N LEU A 174 5.73 -19.20 8.61
CA LEU A 174 5.85 -19.82 9.94
C LEU A 174 4.53 -19.75 10.73
N VAL A 175 3.77 -18.68 10.55
CA VAL A 175 2.44 -18.50 11.16
C VAL A 175 1.37 -19.36 10.46
N GLY A 176 1.67 -19.90 9.27
CA GLY A 176 0.77 -20.75 8.49
C GLY A 176 -0.09 -19.98 7.47
N ALA A 177 0.30 -18.75 7.14
CA ALA A 177 -0.35 -17.97 6.10
C ALA A 177 0.11 -18.37 4.69
N SER A 178 -0.68 -17.95 3.70
CA SER A 178 -0.46 -18.32 2.30
C SER A 178 0.64 -17.47 1.67
N ALA A 179 1.85 -18.02 1.63
CA ALA A 179 3.01 -17.38 0.98
C ALA A 179 2.74 -16.96 -0.48
N TRP A 180 1.87 -17.69 -1.18
CA TRP A 180 1.53 -17.38 -2.56
C TRP A 180 0.78 -16.04 -2.69
N VAL A 181 -0.17 -15.79 -1.77
CA VAL A 181 -0.92 -14.53 -1.71
C VAL A 181 0.02 -13.37 -1.40
N ASP A 182 0.95 -13.56 -0.48
CA ASP A 182 1.93 -12.54 -0.09
C ASP A 182 2.92 -12.24 -1.22
N LEU A 183 3.36 -13.27 -1.95
CA LEU A 183 4.24 -13.14 -3.11
C LEU A 183 3.57 -12.37 -4.25
N LEU A 184 2.28 -12.60 -4.51
CA LEU A 184 1.52 -11.77 -5.46
C LEU A 184 1.53 -10.29 -5.07
N GLY A 185 1.45 -10.00 -3.77
CA GLY A 185 1.62 -8.66 -3.23
C GLY A 185 2.97 -8.05 -3.57
N MET A 186 4.05 -8.81 -3.38
CA MET A 186 5.39 -8.38 -3.74
C MET A 186 5.56 -8.14 -5.24
N ILE A 187 4.97 -8.99 -6.09
CA ILE A 187 4.98 -8.82 -7.56
C ILE A 187 4.26 -7.53 -7.95
N ALA A 188 3.07 -7.28 -7.41
CA ALA A 188 2.34 -6.04 -7.65
C ALA A 188 3.12 -4.81 -7.16
N GLY A 189 3.80 -4.92 -6.01
CA GLY A 189 4.65 -3.86 -5.46
C GLY A 189 5.86 -3.58 -6.34
N HIS A 190 6.47 -4.63 -6.89
CA HIS A 190 7.56 -4.50 -7.85
C HIS A 190 7.10 -3.85 -9.15
N ALA A 191 5.92 -4.22 -9.67
CA ALA A 191 5.34 -3.59 -10.85
C ALA A 191 5.11 -2.08 -10.63
N TYR A 192 4.56 -1.70 -9.46
CA TYR A 192 4.40 -0.29 -9.11
C TYR A 192 5.74 0.45 -9.01
N TYR A 193 6.69 -0.10 -8.25
CA TYR A 193 8.04 0.48 -8.11
C TYR A 193 8.74 0.64 -9.46
N PHE A 194 8.63 -0.36 -10.34
CA PHE A 194 9.22 -0.30 -11.66
C PHE A 194 8.60 0.83 -12.50
N LEU A 195 7.28 0.95 -12.50
CA LEU A 195 6.58 1.96 -13.31
C LEU A 195 6.69 3.38 -12.76
N GLU A 196 6.81 3.54 -11.44
CA GLU A 196 6.89 4.86 -10.80
C GLU A 196 8.33 5.35 -10.62
N ASP A 197 9.27 4.48 -10.25
CA ASP A 197 10.65 4.88 -9.94
C ASP A 197 11.64 4.56 -11.06
N VAL A 198 11.54 3.39 -11.70
CA VAL A 198 12.55 2.92 -12.66
C VAL A 198 12.26 3.43 -14.07
N TYR A 199 11.02 3.27 -14.54
CA TYR A 199 10.59 3.63 -15.89
C TYR A 199 10.79 5.13 -16.18
N PRO A 200 10.45 6.07 -15.29
CA PRO A 200 10.68 7.48 -15.56
C PRO A 200 12.17 7.86 -15.59
N ARG A 201 13.04 7.14 -14.87
CA ARG A 201 14.49 7.36 -14.94
C ARG A 201 15.08 6.91 -16.27
N MET A 202 14.50 5.89 -16.90
CA MET A 202 14.96 5.38 -18.21
C MET A 202 14.40 6.16 -19.39
N THR A 203 13.11 6.52 -19.36
CA THR A 203 12.39 7.04 -20.54
C THR A 203 11.95 8.50 -20.38
N GLY A 204 12.09 9.10 -19.18
CA GLY A 204 11.66 10.47 -18.88
C GLY A 204 10.14 10.67 -18.84
N ARG A 205 9.35 9.62 -19.11
CA ARG A 205 7.88 9.65 -19.07
C ARG A 205 7.38 9.03 -17.77
N ARG A 206 6.39 9.67 -17.13
CA ARG A 206 5.72 9.16 -15.92
C ARG A 206 4.38 8.52 -16.28
N PRO A 207 4.31 7.19 -16.48
CA PRO A 207 3.08 6.52 -16.88
C PRO A 207 2.01 6.53 -15.77
N LEU A 208 2.42 6.50 -14.50
CA LEU A 208 1.54 6.48 -13.33
C LEU A 208 1.17 7.90 -12.84
N ARG A 209 0.84 8.81 -13.76
CA ARG A 209 0.37 10.14 -13.36
C ARG A 209 -1.03 10.04 -12.77
N THR A 210 -1.17 10.37 -11.48
CA THR A 210 -2.47 10.41 -10.79
C THR A 210 -3.48 11.23 -11.60
N PRO A 211 -4.62 10.63 -12.00
CA PRO A 211 -5.61 11.33 -12.80
C PRO A 211 -6.21 12.51 -12.04
N SER A 212 -6.54 13.58 -12.78
CA SER A 212 -7.00 14.84 -12.20
C SER A 212 -8.27 14.70 -11.35
N PHE A 213 -9.13 13.73 -11.65
CA PHE A 213 -10.32 13.45 -10.86
C PHE A 213 -9.99 12.96 -9.43
N ILE A 214 -8.98 12.10 -9.28
CA ILE A 214 -8.54 11.65 -7.95
C ILE A 214 -7.90 12.82 -7.20
N LYS A 215 -7.12 13.66 -7.90
CA LYS A 215 -6.60 14.89 -7.30
C LYS A 215 -7.72 15.79 -6.81
N ALA A 216 -8.79 15.97 -7.60
CA ALA A 216 -9.95 16.77 -7.22
C ALA A 216 -10.69 16.22 -5.99
N LEU A 217 -10.72 14.89 -5.80
CA LEU A 217 -11.34 14.26 -4.63
C LEU A 217 -10.59 14.55 -3.31
N PHE A 218 -9.29 14.84 -3.38
CA PHE A 218 -8.44 15.14 -2.22
C PHE A 218 -7.93 16.59 -2.19
N ALA A 219 -8.25 17.40 -3.20
CA ALA A 219 -7.81 18.79 -3.31
C ALA A 219 -8.74 19.72 -2.54
N ASP A 220 -8.74 19.58 -1.21
CA ASP A 220 -9.24 20.60 -0.28
C ASP A 220 -8.19 21.03 0.77
N GLU A 221 -6.95 20.53 0.69
CA GLU A 221 -5.83 21.13 1.42
C GLU A 221 -4.80 21.69 0.46
N PRO A 222 -4.81 23.02 0.18
CA PRO A 222 -3.65 23.67 -0.37
C PRO A 222 -2.55 23.57 0.69
N VAL A 223 -1.67 22.57 0.57
CA VAL A 223 -0.33 22.70 1.12
C VAL A 223 0.28 23.86 0.35
N VAL A 224 0.16 25.05 0.94
CA VAL A 224 0.95 26.22 0.58
C VAL A 224 2.39 25.77 0.79
N VAL A 225 2.99 25.20 -0.25
CA VAL A 225 4.44 25.20 -0.41
C VAL A 225 4.74 26.69 -0.46
N ALA A 226 5.09 27.27 0.70
CA ALA A 226 5.66 28.58 0.75
C ALA A 226 6.88 28.51 -0.17
N ARG A 227 6.72 29.01 -1.39
CA ARG A 227 7.86 29.36 -2.23
C ARG A 227 8.72 30.21 -1.31
N PRO A 228 9.99 29.87 -1.04
CA PRO A 228 10.88 30.83 -0.44
C PRO A 228 10.84 32.05 -1.35
N GLY A 229 10.19 33.11 -0.88
CA GLY A 229 9.99 34.33 -1.66
C GLY A 229 11.37 34.82 -2.07
N ASN A 230 11.60 34.93 -3.38
CA ASN A 230 12.75 35.56 -4.02
C ASN A 230 13.94 35.77 -3.08
N VAL A 231 14.69 34.71 -2.79
CA VAL A 231 16.08 34.92 -2.40
C VAL A 231 16.76 35.36 -3.68
N ARG A 232 16.76 36.68 -3.93
CA ARG A 232 17.64 37.31 -4.90
C ARG A 232 19.02 36.78 -4.56
N PHE A 233 19.58 35.95 -5.43
CA PHE A 233 21.00 35.67 -5.39
C PHE A 233 21.70 37.02 -5.36
N ALA A 234 22.29 37.38 -4.22
CA ALA A 234 23.25 38.46 -4.20
C ALA A 234 24.32 38.08 -5.24
N ALA A 235 24.57 38.97 -6.19
CA ALA A 235 25.66 38.78 -7.13
C ALA A 235 26.96 38.52 -6.32
N PRO A 236 27.81 37.57 -6.74
CA PRO A 236 29.10 37.41 -6.10
C PRO A 236 29.82 38.76 -6.16
N ALA A 237 30.39 39.18 -5.02
CA ALA A 237 31.24 40.36 -4.97
C ALA A 237 32.34 40.17 -6.03
N ALA A 238 32.46 41.13 -6.94
CA ALA A 238 33.62 41.19 -7.81
C ALA A 238 34.82 41.45 -6.90
N ASP A 239 35.65 40.42 -6.72
CA ASP A 239 36.98 40.60 -6.16
C ASP A 239 37.73 41.55 -7.09
N ASP A 240 38.04 42.75 -6.61
CA ASP A 240 38.99 43.67 -7.23
C ASP A 240 40.36 42.97 -7.29
N VAL A 241 40.59 42.30 -8.41
CA VAL A 241 41.89 41.77 -8.79
C VAL A 241 42.78 42.96 -9.13
N LEU A 242 43.56 43.38 -8.13
CA LEU A 242 44.95 43.85 -8.22
C LEU A 242 45.44 44.19 -9.65
N GLN A 243 45.47 45.47 -10.01
CA GLN A 243 46.42 46.00 -11.01
C GLN A 243 46.77 47.46 -10.69
N GLY A 244 48.07 47.74 -10.56
CA GLY A 244 48.67 49.08 -10.79
C GLY A 244 49.16 49.80 -9.56
#